data_AF-A0A833UDX6-F1
#
_entry.id   AF-A0A833UDX6-F1
#
_cell.length_a   1.000
_cell.length_b   1.000
_cell.length_c   1.000
_cell.angle_alpha   90.00
_cell.angle_beta   90.00
_cell.angle_gamma   90.00
#
_symmetry.space_group_name_H-M   'P 1'
#
loop_
_entity.id
_entity.type
_entity.pdbx_description
1 polymer ?
#
loop_
_entity_poly.entity_id
_entity_poly.type
_entity_poly.pdbx_seq_one_letter_code
_entity_poly.pdbx_strand_id
1 'polypeptide(L)'
;MNSKIFILLISSAVLCTGCQTAKKVSSGVSKTTEKVKSLVGLGEAKVPEVDKQGVVDVSKATLEKLEQMKLNMPTGQWVYIENDLQGIYTLQNKSTDGNILYLRLNCKIPSQKSGFSIEDKDAKELLKAHDPQAGQVQFLIDNKNYGNPFDLVNAKKMPSFQTALSKAKVIKIFNNSKLYSFNNGHAELLSKPVSCM
;
A
#
# COMPACT_ATOMS: atom_id res chain seq x y z
N MET A 1 -41.12 36.91 46.31
CA MET A 1 -41.60 37.09 47.69
C MET A 1 -41.66 35.72 48.34
N ASN A 2 -40.99 35.50 49.49
CA ASN A 2 -40.84 34.20 50.19
C ASN A 2 -40.05 33.12 49.38
N SER A 3 -39.46 32.05 49.91
CA SER A 3 -38.85 31.67 51.20
C SER A 3 -38.19 30.28 50.97
N LYS A 4 -37.12 29.81 51.64
CA LYS A 4 -36.21 30.32 52.69
C LYS A 4 -34.89 29.51 52.60
N ILE A 5 -33.79 29.99 53.20
CA ILE A 5 -32.59 29.15 53.46
C ILE A 5 -32.87 28.25 54.67
N PHE A 6 -32.44 26.98 54.62
CA PHE A 6 -32.18 26.17 55.81
C PHE A 6 -30.87 25.40 55.66
N ILE A 7 -29.89 25.80 56.47
CA ILE A 7 -28.67 25.04 56.73
C ILE A 7 -29.00 24.04 57.85
N LEU A 8 -28.60 22.79 57.71
CA LEU A 8 -28.52 21.88 58.85
C LEU A 8 -27.14 21.23 58.90
N LEU A 9 -26.37 21.63 59.91
CA LEU A 9 -25.13 20.97 60.32
C LEU A 9 -25.49 19.70 61.11
N ILE A 10 -24.89 18.57 60.75
CA ILE A 10 -24.76 17.42 61.66
C ILE A 10 -23.29 16.99 61.67
N SER A 11 -22.61 17.32 62.75
CA SER A 11 -21.28 16.83 63.09
C SER A 11 -21.40 15.83 64.23
N SER A 12 -20.77 14.66 64.10
CA SER A 12 -20.21 13.89 65.23
C SER A 12 -19.28 12.78 64.69
N ALA A 13 -18.17 12.56 65.39
CA ALA A 13 -17.12 11.59 65.02
C ALA A 13 -17.53 10.13 65.40
N VAL A 14 -16.75 9.08 65.14
CA VAL A 14 -15.46 8.76 65.79
C VAL A 14 -14.66 7.71 65.01
N LEU A 15 -13.34 7.96 64.89
CA LEU A 15 -12.17 7.06 64.77
C LEU A 15 -12.36 5.58 64.36
N CYS A 16 -11.53 5.13 63.41
CA CYS A 16 -10.52 4.10 63.72
C CYS A 16 -9.34 4.07 62.73
N THR A 17 -8.23 3.49 63.18
CA THR A 17 -6.91 3.49 62.52
C THR A 17 -6.75 2.40 61.46
N GLY A 18 -5.88 2.61 60.45
CA GLY A 18 -5.67 1.59 59.42
C GLY A 18 -4.77 1.99 58.25
N CYS A 19 -3.52 2.40 58.48
CA CYS A 19 -2.53 2.46 57.41
C CYS A 19 -2.12 1.03 57.05
N GLN A 20 -2.62 0.49 55.93
CA GLN A 20 -2.16 -0.81 55.41
C GLN A 20 -1.77 -0.73 53.94
N THR A 21 -0.47 -0.92 53.73
CA THR A 21 0.19 -1.19 52.46
C THR A 21 -0.52 -2.26 51.64
N ALA A 22 -0.82 -1.94 50.37
CA ALA A 22 -1.28 -2.93 49.40
C ALA A 22 -0.18 -3.96 49.13
N LYS A 23 -0.28 -5.13 49.77
CA LYS A 23 0.63 -6.27 49.53
C LYS A 23 0.38 -6.87 48.15
N LYS A 24 1.44 -7.00 47.35
CA LYS A 24 1.49 -7.85 46.16
C LYS A 24 1.32 -9.33 46.56
N VAL A 25 0.29 -10.00 46.03
CA VAL A 25 0.22 -11.40 45.51
C VAL A 25 -1.11 -11.41 44.71
N SER A 26 -1.24 -11.87 43.46
CA SER A 26 -0.61 -13.02 42.80
C SER A 26 -0.10 -12.75 41.38
N SER A 27 1.08 -13.30 41.11
CA SER A 27 1.53 -13.64 39.75
C SER A 27 0.66 -14.77 39.18
N GLY A 28 0.07 -14.61 37.99
CA GLY A 28 -0.73 -15.70 37.41
C GLY A 28 -1.34 -15.53 36.01
N VAL A 29 -1.47 -14.32 35.46
CA VAL A 29 -2.17 -14.10 34.17
C VAL A 29 -1.36 -13.20 33.23
N SER A 30 -0.38 -13.78 32.53
CA SER A 30 0.19 -13.17 31.30
C SER A 30 0.67 -14.19 30.27
N LYS A 31 1.01 -15.42 30.69
CA LYS A 31 1.56 -16.47 29.79
C LYS A 31 0.50 -17.30 29.04
N THR A 32 -0.78 -17.13 29.34
CA THR A 32 -1.84 -17.91 28.69
C THR A 32 -2.23 -17.32 27.33
N THR A 33 -2.26 -16.00 27.21
CA THR A 33 -2.63 -15.29 25.97
C THR A 33 -1.63 -15.55 24.84
N GLU A 34 -0.32 -15.54 25.13
CA GLU A 34 0.73 -15.86 24.15
C GLU A 34 0.65 -17.32 23.69
N LYS A 35 0.41 -18.27 24.62
CA LYS A 35 0.25 -19.68 24.26
C LYS A 35 -0.96 -19.92 23.36
N VAL A 36 -2.10 -19.27 23.63
CA VAL A 36 -3.27 -19.37 22.76
C VAL A 36 -3.01 -18.76 21.37
N LYS A 37 -2.32 -17.62 21.28
CA LYS A 37 -1.86 -17.03 20.00
C LYS A 37 -1.02 -18.03 19.18
N SER A 38 -0.08 -18.72 19.84
CA SER A 38 0.78 -19.73 19.19
C SER A 38 0.05 -21.00 18.73
N LEU A 39 -0.99 -21.43 19.46
CA LEU A 39 -1.78 -22.64 19.14
C LEU A 39 -2.75 -22.46 17.96
N VAL A 40 -3.12 -21.22 17.63
CA VAL A 40 -3.98 -20.90 16.46
C VAL A 40 -3.14 -20.61 15.20
N GLY A 41 -1.81 -20.74 15.26
CA GLY A 41 -0.90 -20.40 14.15
C GLY A 41 -0.83 -18.90 13.84
N LEU A 42 -1.51 -18.06 14.62
CA LEU A 42 -1.51 -16.61 14.53
C LEU A 42 -0.32 -16.01 15.32
N GLY A 43 0.88 -16.40 14.90
CA GLY A 43 2.07 -15.59 15.19
C GLY A 43 1.86 -14.18 14.64
N GLU A 44 2.43 -13.16 15.27
CA GLU A 44 2.26 -11.78 14.81
C GLU A 44 2.84 -11.63 13.39
N ALA A 45 1.95 -11.35 12.44
CA ALA A 45 2.34 -11.16 11.05
C ALA A 45 3.29 -9.96 10.97
N LYS A 46 4.54 -10.24 10.60
CA LYS A 46 5.54 -9.21 10.32
C LYS A 46 5.05 -8.33 9.17
N VAL A 47 5.57 -7.10 9.09
CA VAL A 47 5.41 -6.28 7.89
C VAL A 47 6.01 -7.07 6.72
N PRO A 48 5.29 -7.27 5.60
CA PRO A 48 5.88 -7.88 4.42
C PRO A 48 7.09 -7.06 3.96
N GLU A 49 8.19 -7.72 3.63
CA GLU A 49 9.42 -7.08 3.17
C GLU A 49 9.65 -7.43 1.70
N VAL A 50 10.06 -6.43 0.92
CA VAL A 50 10.44 -6.63 -0.48
C VAL A 50 11.80 -7.32 -0.53
N ASP A 51 11.89 -8.45 -1.23
CA ASP A 51 13.13 -9.21 -1.36
C ASP A 51 14.15 -8.53 -2.28
N LYS A 52 15.32 -9.16 -2.45
CA LYS A 52 16.41 -8.63 -3.30
C LYS A 52 16.10 -8.67 -4.80
N GLN A 53 14.97 -9.27 -5.19
CA GLN A 53 14.47 -9.43 -6.54
C GLN A 53 13.24 -8.55 -6.78
N GLY A 54 12.84 -7.73 -5.80
CA GLY A 54 11.67 -6.86 -5.87
C GLY A 54 10.33 -7.58 -5.67
N VAL A 55 10.30 -8.81 -5.14
CA VAL A 55 9.08 -9.59 -4.92
C VAL A 55 8.66 -9.57 -3.45
N VAL A 56 7.35 -9.63 -3.18
CA VAL A 56 6.80 -9.75 -1.82
C VAL A 56 5.49 -10.55 -1.81
N ASP A 57 5.43 -11.60 -0.99
CA ASP A 57 4.18 -12.31 -0.65
C ASP A 57 3.45 -11.56 0.47
N VAL A 58 2.18 -11.23 0.23
CA VAL A 58 1.30 -10.54 1.17
C VAL A 58 0.08 -11.36 1.58
N SER A 59 0.01 -12.63 1.20
CA SER A 59 -1.15 -13.51 1.40
C SER A 59 -1.62 -13.60 2.85
N LYS A 60 -0.72 -13.42 3.82
CA LYS A 60 -0.99 -13.48 5.27
C LYS A 60 -0.91 -12.11 5.98
N ALA A 61 -0.77 -11.02 5.22
CA ALA A 61 -0.63 -9.67 5.77
C ALA A 61 -1.99 -9.09 6.23
N THR A 62 -1.99 -8.34 7.32
CA THR A 62 -3.14 -7.50 7.70
C THR A 62 -3.11 -6.17 6.95
N LEU A 63 -4.24 -5.46 6.87
CA LEU A 63 -4.33 -4.16 6.20
C LEU A 63 -3.31 -3.14 6.73
N GLU A 64 -3.16 -3.03 8.05
CA GLU A 64 -2.17 -2.18 8.71
C GLU A 64 -0.73 -2.52 8.27
N LYS A 65 -0.43 -3.82 8.08
CA LYS A 65 0.90 -4.27 7.61
C LYS A 65 1.12 -4.00 6.12
N LEU A 66 0.06 -4.03 5.30
CA LEU A 66 0.11 -3.59 3.90
C LEU A 66 0.35 -2.09 3.78
N GLU A 67 -0.27 -1.28 4.64
CA GLU A 67 -0.05 0.18 4.71
C GLU A 67 1.39 0.49 5.13
N GLN A 68 1.89 -0.15 6.18
CA GLN A 68 3.30 -0.05 6.61
C GLN A 68 4.27 -0.48 5.49
N MET A 69 3.96 -1.54 4.74
CA MET A 69 4.74 -1.95 3.57
C MET A 69 4.72 -0.90 2.45
N LYS A 70 3.56 -0.31 2.12
CA LYS A 70 3.46 0.76 1.10
C LYS A 70 4.26 2.01 1.48
N LEU A 71 4.26 2.39 2.77
CA LEU A 71 5.07 3.48 3.29
C LEU A 71 6.57 3.18 3.12
N ASN A 72 7.00 1.96 3.44
CA ASN A 72 8.40 1.51 3.37
C ASN A 72 8.85 1.02 1.99
N MET A 73 7.96 0.98 0.99
CA MET A 73 8.28 0.51 -0.37
C MET A 73 9.49 1.29 -0.95
N PRO A 74 10.51 0.59 -1.49
CA PRO A 74 11.67 1.22 -2.12
C PRO A 74 11.27 2.07 -3.34
N THR A 75 12.03 3.12 -3.59
CA THR A 75 11.80 4.04 -4.72
C THR A 75 12.67 3.71 -5.92
N GLY A 76 12.19 4.06 -7.12
CA GLY A 76 12.95 3.96 -8.36
C GLY A 76 13.15 2.54 -8.90
N GLN A 77 12.36 1.57 -8.41
CA GLN A 77 12.38 0.20 -8.87
C GLN A 77 10.98 -0.42 -8.85
N TRP A 78 10.80 -1.47 -9.64
CA TRP A 78 9.61 -2.30 -9.61
C TRP A 78 9.55 -3.13 -8.33
N VAL A 79 8.34 -3.23 -7.79
CA VAL A 79 7.95 -4.15 -6.74
C VAL A 79 6.76 -4.96 -7.25
N TYR A 80 6.89 -6.28 -7.21
CA TYR A 80 5.86 -7.23 -7.60
C TYR A 80 5.26 -7.86 -6.34
N ILE A 81 3.96 -7.65 -6.15
CA ILE A 81 3.22 -8.10 -4.97
C ILE A 81 2.38 -9.31 -5.35
N GLU A 82 2.59 -10.41 -4.63
CA GLU A 82 1.88 -11.68 -4.79
C GLU A 82 0.90 -11.86 -3.62
N ASN A 83 -0.39 -12.01 -3.90
CA ASN A 83 -1.40 -12.45 -2.93
C ASN A 83 -2.07 -13.71 -3.50
N ASP A 84 -1.41 -14.85 -3.30
CA ASP A 84 -1.83 -16.14 -3.85
C ASP A 84 -3.17 -16.62 -3.29
N LEU A 85 -3.49 -16.29 -2.03
CA LEU A 85 -4.79 -16.64 -1.42
C LEU A 85 -5.98 -15.91 -2.07
N GLN A 86 -5.76 -14.72 -2.61
CA GLN A 86 -6.80 -13.95 -3.33
C GLN A 86 -6.63 -14.00 -4.86
N GLY A 87 -5.54 -14.58 -5.37
CA GLY A 87 -5.19 -14.55 -6.78
C GLY A 87 -4.90 -13.15 -7.33
N ILE A 88 -4.47 -12.21 -6.47
CA ILE A 88 -4.21 -10.81 -6.83
C ILE A 88 -2.71 -10.58 -6.97
N TYR A 89 -2.30 -10.05 -8.13
CA TYR A 89 -0.90 -9.82 -8.47
C TYR A 89 -0.74 -8.40 -9.02
N THR A 90 0.08 -7.58 -8.37
CA THR A 90 0.30 -6.19 -8.80
C THR A 90 1.78 -5.91 -9.04
N LEU A 91 2.05 -5.01 -10.00
CA LEU A 91 3.38 -4.52 -10.31
C LEU A 91 3.37 -3.00 -10.19
N GLN A 92 4.18 -2.47 -9.27
CA GLN A 92 4.17 -1.06 -8.88
C GLN A 92 5.57 -0.48 -8.73
N ASN A 93 5.73 0.82 -8.95
CA ASN A 93 7.01 1.54 -8.86
C ASN A 93 6.78 2.91 -8.19
N LYS A 94 7.50 3.17 -7.09
CA LYS A 94 7.39 4.40 -6.31
C LYS A 94 8.39 5.43 -6.83
N SER A 95 7.93 6.62 -7.21
CA SER A 95 8.84 7.73 -7.49
C SER A 95 9.41 8.32 -6.19
N THR A 96 10.49 9.10 -6.31
CA THR A 96 11.05 9.90 -5.21
C THR A 96 10.03 10.87 -4.61
N ASP A 97 9.10 11.33 -5.43
CA ASP A 97 8.05 12.29 -5.07
C ASP A 97 6.83 11.60 -4.42
N GLY A 98 6.92 10.30 -4.14
CA GLY A 98 5.89 9.50 -3.48
C GLY A 98 4.73 9.06 -4.36
N ASN A 99 4.68 9.43 -5.65
CA ASN A 99 3.69 8.92 -6.58
C ASN A 99 3.98 7.44 -6.89
N ILE A 100 2.96 6.61 -7.05
CA ILE A 100 3.09 5.18 -7.37
C ILE A 100 2.53 4.93 -8.76
N LEU A 101 3.36 4.43 -9.69
CA LEU A 101 2.93 3.92 -10.98
C LEU A 101 2.63 2.43 -10.87
N TYR A 102 1.41 2.03 -11.20
CA TYR A 102 1.01 0.65 -11.40
C TYR A 102 1.02 0.34 -12.89
N LEU A 103 1.73 -0.71 -13.32
CA LEU A 103 1.70 -1.19 -14.71
C LEU A 103 1.04 -2.55 -14.81
N ARG A 104 0.11 -2.67 -15.76
CA ARG A 104 -0.66 -3.88 -16.04
C ARG A 104 -0.39 -4.29 -17.49
N LEU A 105 0.77 -4.88 -17.74
CA LEU A 105 1.24 -5.21 -19.10
C LEU A 105 0.84 -6.63 -19.52
N ASN A 106 1.19 -7.64 -18.72
CA ASN A 106 0.97 -9.05 -19.06
C ASN A 106 -0.19 -9.60 -18.22
N CYS A 107 -1.41 -9.46 -18.70
CA CYS A 107 -2.60 -9.87 -17.95
C CYS A 107 -2.67 -11.39 -17.75
N LYS A 108 -2.89 -11.86 -16.51
CA LYS A 108 -3.10 -13.30 -16.21
C LYS A 108 -4.29 -13.89 -16.96
N ILE A 109 -5.32 -13.07 -17.23
CA ILE A 109 -6.49 -13.44 -18.01
C ILE A 109 -6.39 -12.74 -19.38
N PRO A 110 -6.26 -13.48 -20.50
CA PRO A 110 -6.01 -12.88 -21.83
C PRO A 110 -7.12 -11.94 -22.37
N SER A 111 -8.34 -12.03 -21.82
CA SER A 111 -9.46 -11.14 -22.20
C SER A 111 -9.49 -9.81 -21.44
N GLN A 112 -8.69 -9.65 -20.38
CA GLN A 112 -8.56 -8.39 -19.65
C GLN A 112 -7.67 -7.40 -20.40
N LYS A 113 -7.85 -6.10 -20.15
CA LYS A 113 -7.12 -5.06 -20.86
C LYS A 113 -5.86 -4.67 -20.11
N SER A 114 -4.76 -4.58 -20.86
CA SER A 114 -3.56 -3.92 -20.37
C SER A 114 -3.84 -2.45 -20.01
N GLY A 115 -3.11 -1.91 -19.04
CA GLY A 115 -3.32 -0.56 -18.56
C GLY A 115 -2.25 -0.08 -17.59
N PHE A 116 -2.50 1.10 -17.04
CA PHE A 116 -1.71 1.68 -15.96
C PHE A 116 -2.61 2.53 -15.07
N SER A 117 -2.16 2.82 -13.85
CA SER A 117 -2.68 3.92 -13.03
C SER A 117 -1.54 4.60 -12.27
N ILE A 118 -1.72 5.87 -11.93
CA ILE A 118 -0.81 6.62 -11.05
C ILE A 118 -1.61 7.06 -9.82
N GLU A 119 -1.11 6.74 -8.63
CA GLU A 119 -1.59 7.27 -7.36
C GLU A 119 -0.60 8.29 -6.80
N ASP A 120 -1.08 9.22 -5.97
CA ASP A 120 -0.20 10.01 -5.11
C ASP A 120 0.18 9.28 -3.81
N LYS A 121 0.96 9.94 -2.96
CA LYS A 121 1.40 9.42 -1.65
C LYS A 121 0.27 9.10 -0.68
N ASP A 122 -0.93 9.65 -0.89
CA ASP A 122 -2.12 9.48 -0.06
C ASP A 122 -3.10 8.46 -0.68
N ALA A 123 -2.61 7.66 -1.66
CA ALA A 123 -3.36 6.67 -2.43
C ALA A 123 -4.53 7.22 -3.27
N LYS A 124 -4.52 8.52 -3.59
CA LYS A 124 -5.51 9.11 -4.49
C LYS A 124 -5.12 8.84 -5.95
N GLU A 125 -6.03 8.27 -6.73
CA GLU A 125 -5.84 8.10 -8.17
C GLU A 125 -5.72 9.47 -8.87
N LEU A 126 -4.62 9.65 -9.60
CA LEU A 126 -4.31 10.85 -10.38
C LEU A 126 -4.51 10.67 -11.89
N LEU A 127 -4.31 9.46 -12.39
CA LEU A 127 -4.34 9.13 -13.82
C LEU A 127 -4.54 7.63 -14.04
N LYS A 128 -5.26 7.22 -15.09
CA LYS A 128 -5.39 5.82 -15.53
C LYS A 128 -5.52 5.71 -17.05
N ALA A 129 -5.18 4.54 -17.59
CA ALA A 129 -5.04 4.29 -19.03
C ALA A 129 -6.27 4.59 -19.91
N HIS A 130 -7.46 4.32 -19.39
CA HIS A 130 -8.72 4.27 -20.15
C HIS A 130 -9.75 5.29 -19.65
N ASP A 131 -9.29 6.38 -19.04
CA ASP A 131 -10.16 7.47 -18.59
C ASP A 131 -10.43 8.47 -19.75
N PRO A 132 -11.69 8.62 -20.21
CA PRO A 132 -12.01 9.57 -21.27
C PRO A 132 -11.80 11.04 -20.85
N GLN A 133 -11.72 11.34 -19.56
CA GLN A 133 -11.50 12.69 -19.02
C GLN A 133 -10.02 13.00 -18.74
N ALA A 134 -9.11 12.03 -18.86
CA ALA A 134 -7.69 12.26 -18.59
C ALA A 134 -7.02 13.22 -19.60
N GLY A 135 -7.60 13.40 -20.79
CA GLY A 135 -6.98 14.18 -21.86
C GLY A 135 -5.79 13.46 -22.49
N GLN A 136 -4.79 14.21 -22.97
CA GLN A 136 -3.63 13.60 -23.62
C GLN A 136 -2.65 13.01 -22.59
N VAL A 137 -2.28 11.74 -22.81
CA VAL A 137 -1.23 11.03 -22.08
C VAL A 137 -0.07 10.75 -23.03
N GLN A 138 1.16 11.00 -22.58
CA GLN A 138 2.38 10.67 -23.31
C GLN A 138 3.36 9.90 -22.42
N PHE A 139 3.80 8.73 -22.86
CA PHE A 139 4.90 7.99 -22.26
C PHE A 139 6.20 8.37 -22.94
N LEU A 140 7.20 8.78 -22.15
CA LEU A 140 8.54 9.07 -22.62
C LEU A 140 9.50 8.05 -21.97
N ILE A 141 10.08 7.17 -22.77
CA ILE A 141 10.99 6.12 -22.35
C ILE A 141 12.41 6.54 -22.72
N ASP A 142 13.26 6.78 -21.72
CA ASP A 142 14.56 7.44 -21.88
C ASP A 142 14.47 8.72 -22.75
N ASN A 143 13.43 9.54 -22.48
CA ASN A 143 13.03 10.76 -23.19
C ASN A 143 12.50 10.58 -24.63
N LYS A 144 12.50 9.36 -25.20
CA LYS A 144 11.83 9.10 -26.48
C LYS A 144 10.32 8.98 -26.27
N ASN A 145 9.52 9.75 -27.02
CA ASN A 145 8.06 9.75 -26.91
C ASN A 145 7.41 8.55 -27.63
N TYR A 146 6.53 7.83 -26.95
CA TYR A 146 5.74 6.70 -27.46
C TYR A 146 4.23 7.02 -27.59
N GLY A 147 3.79 8.22 -27.19
CA GLY A 147 2.37 8.57 -27.05
C GLY A 147 1.71 7.81 -25.90
N ASN A 148 0.41 7.52 -25.98
CA ASN A 148 -0.24 6.58 -25.08
C ASN A 148 -0.17 5.15 -25.69
N PRO A 149 0.64 4.21 -25.15
CA PRO A 149 0.71 2.85 -25.65
C PRO A 149 -0.52 2.01 -25.28
N PHE A 150 -1.34 2.49 -24.34
CA PHE A 150 -2.59 1.85 -23.91
C PHE A 150 -3.83 2.38 -24.65
N ASP A 151 -3.65 3.30 -25.61
CA ASP A 151 -4.74 3.73 -26.49
C ASP A 151 -5.29 2.54 -27.29
N LEU A 152 -6.56 2.21 -27.05
CA LEU A 152 -7.27 1.10 -27.69
C LEU A 152 -7.35 1.25 -29.22
N VAL A 153 -7.27 2.46 -29.75
CA VAL A 153 -7.27 2.73 -31.21
C VAL A 153 -5.93 2.35 -31.85
N ASN A 154 -4.83 2.37 -31.09
CA ASN A 154 -3.45 2.27 -31.60
C ASN A 154 -2.63 1.10 -31.02
N ALA A 155 -3.31 0.03 -30.59
CA ALA A 155 -2.73 -1.13 -29.89
C ALA A 155 -1.49 -1.78 -30.54
N LYS A 156 -1.28 -1.61 -31.86
CA LYS A 156 -0.09 -2.11 -32.59
C LYS A 156 1.25 -1.62 -32.03
N LYS A 157 1.27 -0.56 -31.21
CA LYS A 157 2.49 -0.01 -30.61
C LYS A 157 2.97 -0.75 -29.36
N MET A 158 2.13 -1.58 -28.72
CA MET A 158 2.46 -2.19 -27.42
C MET A 158 3.77 -3.02 -27.41
N PRO A 159 4.07 -3.91 -28.39
CA PRO A 159 5.29 -4.73 -28.34
C PRO A 159 6.58 -3.91 -28.42
N SER A 160 6.58 -2.82 -29.21
CA SER A 160 7.74 -1.92 -29.33
C SER A 160 7.91 -1.04 -28.10
N PHE A 161 6.81 -0.70 -27.42
CA PHE A 161 6.83 -0.04 -26.12
C PHE A 161 7.40 -0.96 -25.03
N GLN A 162 6.89 -2.19 -24.87
CA GLN A 162 7.40 -3.16 -23.90
C GLN A 162 8.91 -3.46 -24.10
N THR A 163 9.36 -3.58 -25.35
CA THR A 163 10.78 -3.83 -25.69
C THR A 163 11.69 -2.65 -25.34
N ALA A 164 11.18 -1.42 -25.40
CA ALA A 164 11.91 -0.24 -24.96
C ALA A 164 11.90 -0.12 -23.44
N LEU A 165 10.74 -0.34 -22.83
CA LEU A 165 10.53 -0.25 -21.38
C LEU A 165 11.42 -1.24 -20.60
N SER A 166 11.60 -2.46 -21.08
CA SER A 166 12.47 -3.47 -20.41
C SER A 166 13.96 -3.14 -20.44
N LYS A 167 14.38 -2.15 -21.24
CA LYS A 167 15.78 -1.70 -21.37
C LYS A 167 16.01 -0.27 -20.87
N ALA A 168 14.94 0.42 -20.52
CA ALA A 168 14.97 1.83 -20.14
C ALA A 168 15.67 2.05 -18.81
N LYS A 169 16.24 3.24 -18.60
CA LYS A 169 16.68 3.68 -17.27
C LYS A 169 15.60 4.50 -16.57
N VAL A 170 14.88 5.33 -17.32
CA VAL A 170 13.89 6.28 -16.81
C VAL A 170 12.59 6.19 -17.62
N ILE A 171 11.48 6.11 -16.89
CA ILE A 171 10.11 6.19 -17.40
C ILE A 171 9.55 7.54 -17.00
N LYS A 172 9.05 8.29 -17.97
CA LYS A 172 8.30 9.52 -17.73
C LYS A 172 6.91 9.43 -18.31
N ILE A 173 5.93 9.97 -17.59
CA ILE A 173 4.55 10.06 -18.06
C ILE A 173 4.16 11.52 -17.98
N PHE A 174 3.78 12.12 -19.11
CA PHE A 174 3.31 13.49 -19.18
C PHE A 174 1.79 13.51 -19.39
N ASN A 175 1.09 14.29 -18.56
CA ASN A 175 -0.34 14.51 -18.64
C ASN A 175 -0.70 15.85 -17.98
N ASN A 176 -1.56 16.65 -18.61
CA ASN A 176 -2.11 17.90 -18.07
C ASN A 176 -1.06 18.81 -17.40
N SER A 177 0.02 19.10 -18.13
CA SER A 177 1.18 19.92 -17.69
C SER A 177 2.00 19.36 -16.52
N LYS A 178 1.70 18.14 -16.04
CA LYS A 178 2.47 17.44 -15.01
C LYS A 178 3.31 16.33 -15.63
N LEU A 179 4.56 16.23 -15.20
CA LEU A 179 5.52 15.20 -15.60
C LEU A 179 5.81 14.29 -14.41
N TYR A 180 5.35 13.05 -14.46
CA TYR A 180 5.70 12.00 -13.50
C TYR A 180 6.98 11.32 -13.97
N SER A 181 7.91 11.01 -13.07
CA SER A 181 9.20 10.38 -13.39
C SER A 181 9.50 9.21 -12.45
N PHE A 182 9.92 8.08 -13.02
CA PHE A 182 10.21 6.83 -12.31
C PHE A 182 11.53 6.27 -12.85
N ASN A 183 12.42 5.83 -11.96
CA ASN A 183 13.57 5.02 -12.37
C ASN A 183 13.11 3.56 -12.58
N ASN A 184 13.78 2.84 -13.46
CA ASN A 184 13.36 1.52 -13.94
C ASN A 184 14.20 0.37 -13.35
N GLY A 185 14.50 0.41 -12.03
CA GLY A 185 15.13 -0.71 -11.34
C GLY A 185 14.24 -1.96 -11.35
N HIS A 186 14.84 -3.16 -11.32
CA HIS A 186 14.14 -4.44 -11.46
C HIS A 186 13.25 -4.57 -12.71
N ALA A 187 13.73 -4.09 -13.86
CA ALA A 187 13.01 -4.14 -15.14
C ALA A 187 12.63 -5.56 -15.60
N GLU A 188 13.29 -6.60 -15.11
CA GLU A 188 12.92 -8.00 -15.31
C GLU A 188 11.51 -8.34 -14.81
N LEU A 189 11.02 -7.64 -13.77
CA LEU A 189 9.66 -7.81 -13.25
C LEU A 189 8.57 -7.32 -14.22
N LEU A 190 8.91 -6.50 -15.22
CA LEU A 190 7.97 -6.08 -16.28
C LEU A 190 7.44 -7.25 -17.13
N SER A 191 8.06 -8.43 -17.05
CA SER A 191 7.60 -9.67 -17.69
C SER A 191 6.70 -10.54 -16.79
N LYS A 192 6.58 -10.23 -15.49
CA LYS A 192 5.69 -10.97 -14.58
C LYS A 192 4.21 -10.79 -15.00
N PRO A 193 3.37 -11.82 -14.79
CA PRO A 193 1.96 -11.75 -15.12
C PRO A 193 1.15 -11.10 -13.99
N VAL A 194 0.29 -10.14 -14.29
CA VAL A 194 -0.45 -9.31 -13.33
C VAL A 194 -1.97 -9.49 -13.42
N SER A 195 -2.68 -9.13 -12.35
CA SER A 195 -4.14 -8.97 -12.39
C SER A 195 -4.49 -7.68 -13.13
N CYS A 196 -5.25 -7.79 -14.22
CA CYS A 196 -5.73 -6.66 -15.01
C CYS A 196 -7.21 -6.35 -14.72
N MET A 197 -7.77 -5.40 -15.45
CA MET A 197 -9.19 -5.00 -15.42
C MET A 197 -9.80 -5.09 -16.82
#